data_AF-A0A2E5IFQ4-F1
#
_entry.id   AF-A0A2E5IFQ4-F1
#
_cell.length_a   1.000
_cell.length_b   1.000
_cell.length_c   1.000
_cell.angle_alpha   90.00
_cell.angle_beta   90.00
_cell.angle_gamma   90.00
#
_symmetry.space_group_name_H-M   'P 1'
#
loop_
_entity.id
_entity.type
_entity.pdbx_description
1 polymer ?
#
loop_
_entity_poly.entity_id
_entity_poly.type
_entity_poly.pdbx_seq_one_letter_code
_entity_poly.pdbx_strand_id
1 'polypeptide(L)'
;MSKKGKDATAQRFGGEFGPYRKPGTEGVSLSTFKNLVWTSNIGGLLLVVLALELLFVQQSFMWGFLALVAGVAIALFPSNYEIVGMSDEDDDEA
;
A
#
# COMPACT_ATOMS: atom_id res chain seq x y z
N MET A 1 -5.43 17.70 32.52
CA MET A 1 -4.48 18.52 31.71
C MET A 1 -4.50 18.02 30.28
N SER A 2 -4.83 18.91 29.35
CA SER A 2 -4.82 18.68 27.90
C SER A 2 -3.38 18.52 27.42
N LYS A 3 -2.99 17.33 26.95
CA LYS A 3 -1.88 17.17 25.99
C LYS A 3 -2.46 16.97 24.60
N LYS A 4 -3.03 18.07 24.09
CA LYS A 4 -3.26 18.31 22.67
C LYS A 4 -1.91 18.80 22.10
N GLY A 5 -1.37 18.11 21.10
CA GLY A 5 -0.19 18.58 20.36
C GLY A 5 1.02 17.66 20.43
N LYS A 6 0.94 16.52 19.74
CA LYS A 6 2.06 15.97 18.98
C LYS A 6 1.41 15.26 17.80
N ASP A 7 1.37 15.92 16.65
CA ASP A 7 1.21 15.22 15.38
C ASP A 7 2.42 14.30 15.27
N ALA A 8 2.25 13.06 15.75
CA ALA A 8 3.17 11.99 15.42
C ALA A 8 3.03 11.81 13.92
N THR A 9 3.95 12.41 13.17
CA THR A 9 4.18 12.05 11.77
C THR A 9 4.60 10.59 11.78
N ALA A 10 3.62 9.70 11.87
CA ALA A 10 3.81 8.26 11.92
C ALA A 10 4.59 7.86 10.67
N GLN A 11 5.64 7.08 10.86
CA GLN A 11 6.53 6.70 9.78
C GLN A 11 5.77 5.80 8.79
N ARG A 12 5.62 6.28 7.56
CA ARG A 12 4.87 5.61 6.48
C ARG A 12 5.79 4.64 5.76
N PHE A 13 5.49 3.34 5.79
CA PHE A 13 6.19 2.40 4.90
C PHE A 13 5.70 2.58 3.47
N GLY A 14 6.56 3.07 2.58
CA GLY A 14 6.23 3.34 1.18
C GLY A 14 5.35 4.59 0.96
N GLY A 15 5.24 5.49 1.95
CA GLY A 15 4.38 6.68 1.87
C GLY A 15 4.76 7.68 0.76
N GLU A 16 5.95 7.54 0.18
CA GLU A 16 6.42 8.30 -0.98
C GLU A 16 5.85 7.81 -2.32
N PHE A 17 5.24 6.62 -2.35
CA PHE A 17 4.67 6.00 -3.55
C PHE A 17 3.13 5.85 -3.51
N GLY A 18 2.50 6.13 -2.36
CA GLY A 18 1.05 5.96 -2.16
C GLY A 18 0.23 7.22 -2.45
N PRO A 19 -1.09 7.09 -2.73
CA PRO A 19 -2.00 8.24 -2.89
C PRO A 19 -2.04 9.15 -1.64
N TYR A 20 -2.29 10.45 -1.84
CA TYR A 20 -2.39 11.43 -0.74
C TYR A 20 -3.61 11.14 0.16
N ARG A 21 -3.41 11.05 1.48
CA ARG A 21 -4.48 10.80 2.46
C ARG A 21 -5.01 12.09 3.07
N LYS A 22 -6.34 12.14 3.30
CA LYS A 22 -6.99 13.23 4.04
C LYS A 22 -6.68 13.12 5.55
N PRO A 23 -6.59 14.24 6.28
CA PRO A 23 -6.34 14.22 7.73
C PRO A 23 -7.41 13.41 8.47
N GLY A 24 -6.99 12.58 9.44
CA GLY A 24 -7.88 11.81 10.32
C GLY A 24 -8.17 10.36 9.89
N THR A 25 -7.30 9.74 9.09
CA THR A 25 -7.47 8.32 8.78
C THR A 25 -6.73 7.46 9.80
N GLU A 26 -7.44 6.54 10.47
CA GLU A 26 -6.81 5.56 11.37
C GLU A 26 -5.90 4.61 10.59
N GLY A 27 -4.71 4.36 11.14
CA GLY A 27 -3.82 3.31 10.62
C GLY A 27 -4.33 1.91 10.97
N VAL A 28 -3.63 0.88 10.47
CA VAL A 28 -3.96 -0.54 10.69
C VAL A 28 -2.90 -1.22 11.54
N SER A 29 -3.20 -2.39 12.11
CA SER A 29 -2.21 -3.20 12.82
C SER A 29 -1.17 -3.82 11.86
N LEU A 30 -0.02 -4.25 12.38
CA LEU A 30 1.04 -4.92 11.59
C LEU A 30 0.53 -6.19 10.89
N SER A 31 -0.31 -6.99 11.56
CA SER A 31 -0.86 -8.21 10.97
C SER A 31 -1.83 -7.90 9.82
N THR A 32 -2.65 -6.86 9.96
CA THR A 32 -3.51 -6.37 8.89
C THR A 32 -2.70 -5.82 7.72
N PHE A 33 -1.64 -5.04 7.99
CA PHE A 33 -0.73 -4.54 6.97
C PHE A 33 -0.08 -5.67 6.17
N LYS A 34 0.46 -6.70 6.84
CA LYS A 34 1.05 -7.87 6.18
C LYS A 34 0.05 -8.60 5.29
N ASN A 35 -1.19 -8.76 5.75
CA ASN A 35 -2.25 -9.36 4.94
C ASN A 35 -2.57 -8.49 3.70
N LEU A 36 -2.65 -7.16 3.86
CA LEU A 36 -2.85 -6.25 2.74
C LEU A 36 -1.75 -6.39 1.69
N VAL A 37 -0.49 -6.43 2.11
CA VAL A 37 0.67 -6.62 1.21
C VAL A 37 0.56 -7.94 0.44
N TRP A 38 0.23 -9.03 1.12
CA TRP A 38 0.10 -10.34 0.47
C TRP A 38 -1.07 -10.38 -0.53
N THR A 39 -2.25 -9.95 -0.09
CA THR A 39 -3.44 -9.97 -0.95
C THR A 39 -3.27 -9.05 -2.15
N SER A 40 -2.70 -7.87 -1.96
CA SER A 40 -2.51 -6.91 -3.05
C SER A 40 -1.42 -7.35 -4.03
N ASN A 41 -0.30 -7.90 -3.56
CA ASN A 41 0.76 -8.37 -4.46
C ASN A 41 0.31 -9.57 -5.28
N ILE A 42 -0.44 -10.51 -4.68
CA ILE A 42 -1.03 -11.63 -5.44
C ILE A 42 -2.01 -11.10 -6.49
N GLY A 43 -2.90 -10.18 -6.11
CA GLY A 43 -3.84 -9.55 -7.05
C GLY A 43 -3.13 -8.79 -8.19
N GLY A 44 -2.08 -8.04 -7.87
CA GLY A 44 -1.26 -7.32 -8.85
C GLY A 44 -0.56 -8.27 -9.82
N LEU A 45 0.03 -9.36 -9.33
CA LEU A 45 0.66 -10.39 -10.17
C LEU A 45 -0.35 -11.07 -11.11
N LEU A 46 -1.56 -11.36 -10.63
CA LEU A 46 -2.63 -11.90 -11.48
C LEU A 46 -3.01 -10.94 -12.62
N LEU A 47 -3.09 -9.64 -12.34
CA LEU A 47 -3.32 -8.63 -13.37
C LEU A 47 -2.16 -8.51 -14.36
N VAL A 48 -0.91 -8.71 -13.91
CA VAL A 48 0.24 -8.78 -14.81
C VAL A 48 0.12 -9.99 -15.75
N VAL A 49 -0.21 -11.17 -15.23
CA VAL A 49 -0.41 -12.37 -16.07
C VAL A 49 -1.53 -12.13 -17.09
N LEU A 50 -2.65 -11.57 -16.66
CA LEU A 50 -3.77 -11.22 -17.54
C LEU A 50 -3.37 -10.16 -18.58
N ALA A 51 -2.55 -9.19 -18.20
CA ALA A 51 -2.04 -8.20 -19.13
C ALA A 51 -1.12 -8.82 -20.18
N LEU A 52 -0.23 -9.74 -19.81
CA LEU A 52 0.64 -10.43 -20.75
C LEU A 52 -0.18 -11.24 -21.76
N GLU A 53 -1.23 -11.93 -21.31
CA GLU A 53 -2.19 -12.64 -22.16
C GLU A 53 -2.86 -11.66 -23.15
N LEU A 54 -3.37 -10.53 -22.66
CA LEU A 54 -4.04 -9.54 -23.51
C LEU A 54 -3.09 -8.86 -24.52
N LEU A 55 -1.87 -8.53 -24.10
CA LEU A 55 -0.88 -7.84 -24.93
C LEU A 55 -0.33 -8.74 -26.03
N PHE A 56 0.05 -9.98 -25.70
CA PHE A 56 0.82 -10.84 -26.59
C PHE A 56 -0.01 -11.93 -27.25
N VAL A 57 -1.01 -12.48 -26.57
CA VAL A 57 -1.83 -13.58 -27.12
C VAL A 57 -3.07 -13.03 -27.83
N GLN A 58 -3.86 -12.20 -27.14
CA GLN A 58 -5.10 -11.65 -27.70
C GLN A 58 -4.90 -10.39 -28.54
N GLN A 59 -3.68 -9.84 -28.56
CA GLN A 59 -3.31 -8.60 -29.27
C GLN A 59 -4.21 -7.39 -28.93
N SER A 60 -4.81 -7.41 -27.74
CA SER A 60 -5.70 -6.39 -27.24
C SER A 60 -4.89 -5.37 -26.42
N PHE A 61 -4.16 -4.52 -27.14
CA PHE A 61 -3.17 -3.61 -26.54
C PHE A 61 -3.75 -2.70 -25.45
N MET A 62 -4.88 -2.03 -25.71
CA MET A 62 -5.49 -1.08 -24.77
C MET A 62 -5.85 -1.76 -23.43
N TRP A 63 -6.52 -2.90 -23.49
CA TRP A 63 -6.93 -3.65 -22.29
C TRP A 63 -5.73 -4.25 -21.55
N GLY A 64 -4.72 -4.73 -22.27
CA GLY A 64 -3.49 -5.21 -21.66
C GLY A 64 -2.72 -4.10 -20.96
N PHE A 65 -2.62 -2.91 -21.57
CA PHE A 65 -2.01 -1.74 -20.95
C PHE A 65 -2.78 -1.28 -19.70
N LEU A 66 -4.11 -1.19 -19.78
CA LEU A 66 -4.96 -0.86 -18.63
C LEU A 66 -4.81 -1.87 -17.49
N ALA A 67 -4.73 -3.16 -17.81
CA ALA A 67 -4.49 -4.21 -16.83
C ALA A 67 -3.11 -4.07 -16.14
N LEU A 68 -2.05 -3.68 -16.86
CA LEU A 68 -0.74 -3.39 -16.25
C LEU A 68 -0.81 -2.21 -15.28
N VAL A 69 -1.44 -1.09 -15.69
CA VAL A 69 -1.59 0.10 -14.84
C VAL A 69 -2.39 -0.25 -13.59
N ALA A 70 -3.49 -1.01 -13.74
CA ALA A 70 -4.27 -1.50 -12.62
C ALA A 70 -3.46 -2.45 -11.71
N GLY A 71 -2.64 -3.33 -12.29
CA GLY A 71 -1.75 -4.22 -11.53
C GLY A 71 -0.77 -3.46 -10.64
N VAL A 72 -0.15 -2.40 -11.17
CA VAL A 72 0.73 -1.50 -10.38
C VAL A 72 -0.06 -0.79 -9.29
N ALA A 73 -1.23 -0.25 -9.60
CA ALA A 73 -2.06 0.44 -8.62
C ALA A 73 -2.48 -0.48 -7.45
N ILE A 74 -2.83 -1.74 -7.75
CA ILE A 74 -3.15 -2.74 -6.72
C ILE A 74 -1.89 -3.11 -5.93
N ALA A 75 -0.76 -3.38 -6.57
CA ALA A 75 0.48 -3.72 -5.87
C ALA A 75 0.93 -2.62 -4.89
N LEU A 76 0.72 -1.35 -5.26
CA LEU A 76 1.03 -0.20 -4.41
C LEU A 76 -0.04 0.10 -3.35
N PHE A 77 -1.23 -0.53 -3.39
CA PHE A 77 -2.32 -0.27 -2.44
C PHE A 77 -1.93 -0.31 -0.95
N PRO A 78 -1.08 -1.22 -0.46
CA PRO A 78 -0.69 -1.27 0.95
C PRO A 78 0.04 -0.02 1.43
N SER A 79 0.78 0.65 0.53
CA SER A 79 1.52 1.89 0.84
C SER A 79 0.63 3.05 1.28
N ASN A 80 -0.69 2.94 1.04
CA ASN A 80 -1.64 3.92 1.52
C ASN A 80 -1.82 3.84 3.05
N TYR A 81 -1.63 2.68 3.67
CA TYR A 81 -1.93 2.44 5.09
C TYR A 81 -0.71 2.65 6.00
N GLU A 82 -0.95 3.23 7.17
CA GLU A 82 0.05 3.42 8.22
C GLU A 82 -0.08 2.32 9.27
N ILE A 83 1.04 1.88 9.85
CA ILE A 83 1.03 0.87 10.91
C ILE A 83 0.91 1.60 12.25
N VAL A 84 -0.19 1.36 12.98
CA VAL A 84 -0.41 1.93 14.32
C VAL A 84 0.46 1.18 15.32
N GLY A 85 1.14 1.94 16.20
CA GLY A 85 1.97 1.38 17.26
C GLY A 85 3.41 1.08 16.84
N MET A 86 3.89 1.68 15.75
CA MET A 86 5.30 1.63 15.35
C MET A 86 6.15 2.75 15.99
N SER A 87 5.58 3.51 16.93
CA SER A 87 6.30 4.42 17.81
C SER A 87 6.52 3.78 19.17
N ASP A 88 7.79 3.72 19.57
CA ASP A 88 8.31 3.53 20.94
C ASP A 88 8.65 2.08 21.37
N GLU A 89 9.40 1.31 20.56
CA GLU A 89 10.15 0.12 21.06
C GLU A 89 11.68 0.22 20.89
N ASP A 90 12.21 1.32 20.32
CA ASP A 90 13.66 1.50 20.09
C ASP A 90 14.32 2.56 21.01
N ASP A 91 13.63 3.06 22.05
CA ASP A 91 14.15 4.09 22.98
C ASP A 91 14.33 3.60 24.44
N ASP A 92 14.26 2.29 24.71
CA ASP A 92 14.45 1.72 26.06
C ASP A 92 15.65 0.74 26.11
N GLU A 93 16.84 1.19 25.71
CA GLU A 93 18.11 0.68 26.26
C GLU A 93 19.00 1.87 26.65
N ALA A 94 18.70 2.45 27.82
CA ALA A 94 19.56 3.39 28.55
C ALA A 94 19.77 2.90 29.99
#